data_AF-A0AAN8MA81-F1
#
_entry.id   AF-A0AAN8MA81-F1
#
_cell.length_a   1.000
_cell.length_b   1.000
_cell.length_c   1.000
_cell.angle_alpha   90.00
_cell.angle_beta   90.00
_cell.angle_gamma   90.00
#
_symmetry.space_group_name_H-M   'P 1'
#
loop_
_entity.id
_entity.type
_entity.pdbx_description
1 polymer ?
#
loop_
_entity_poly.entity_id
_entity_poly.type
_entity_poly.pdbx_seq_one_letter_code
_entity_poly.pdbx_strand_id
1 'polypeptide(L)'
;MKDFQGRPKSHGGDFLLARLHSPELEAGVAGHVLDHRNGTYSAIFPLLWVGSVWVDVTLVHPSEAVPVLRRLREEHPDRVLYKSLFRSGILSETTMCNLRLPTNQQPLCNYTDPNTGEPWYCYKPKQLLSCDTRINHFRAGYQKDLITDKEALLFQRGGKQQCKGAPIRTTASGYYFQGQWRGAGWCRDSPV
;
A
#
# COMPACT_ATOMS: atom_id res chain seq x y z
N MET A 1 -10.49 -4.54 -17.45
CA MET A 1 -9.03 -4.43 -17.28
C MET A 1 -8.32 -5.18 -18.41
N LYS A 2 -7.07 -4.81 -18.71
CA LYS A 2 -6.26 -5.46 -19.76
C LYS A 2 -4.98 -6.03 -19.16
N ASP A 3 -4.49 -7.13 -19.72
CA ASP A 3 -3.19 -7.71 -19.38
C ASP A 3 -2.03 -6.88 -19.96
N PHE A 4 -0.79 -7.28 -19.68
CA PHE A 4 0.41 -6.60 -20.19
C PHE A 4 0.50 -6.62 -21.74
N GLN A 5 -0.20 -7.53 -22.41
CA GLN A 5 -0.28 -7.61 -23.87
C GLN A 5 -1.47 -6.78 -24.43
N GLY A 6 -2.19 -6.04 -23.58
CA GLY A 6 -3.34 -5.22 -23.97
C GLY A 6 -4.63 -6.01 -24.23
N ARG A 7 -4.66 -7.29 -23.90
CA ARG A 7 -5.84 -8.16 -24.07
C ARG A 7 -6.77 -8.04 -22.88
N PRO A 8 -8.10 -8.09 -23.06
CA PRO A 8 -9.03 -8.13 -21.94
C PRO A 8 -8.71 -9.30 -21.00
N LYS A 9 -8.66 -9.04 -19.69
CA LYS A 9 -8.48 -10.09 -18.69
C LYS A 9 -9.76 -10.91 -18.57
N SER A 10 -9.62 -12.20 -18.31
CA SER A 10 -10.74 -13.14 -18.02
C SER A 10 -10.95 -13.40 -16.53
N HIS A 11 -10.10 -12.83 -15.67
CA HIS A 11 -10.17 -12.97 -14.22
C HIS A 11 -9.95 -11.62 -13.54
N GLY A 12 -10.41 -11.55 -12.29
CA GLY A 12 -10.22 -10.39 -11.40
C GLY A 12 -8.93 -10.44 -10.59
N GLY A 13 -8.97 -9.86 -9.39
CA GLY A 13 -7.90 -9.84 -8.40
C GLY A 13 -6.95 -8.64 -8.48
N ASP A 14 -7.21 -7.67 -9.35
CA ASP A 14 -6.44 -6.43 -9.42
C ASP A 14 -6.74 -5.57 -8.19
N PHE A 15 -5.71 -4.94 -7.63
CA PHE A 15 -5.87 -3.97 -6.56
C PHE A 15 -6.16 -2.59 -7.14
N LEU A 16 -7.42 -2.20 -7.11
CA LEU A 16 -7.91 -0.90 -7.58
C LEU A 16 -8.29 -0.01 -6.40
N LEU A 17 -8.02 1.30 -6.53
CA LEU A 17 -8.56 2.33 -5.65
C LEU A 17 -9.48 3.25 -6.44
N ALA A 18 -10.68 3.46 -5.94
CA ALA A 18 -11.67 4.34 -6.53
C ALA A 18 -11.90 5.55 -5.62
N ARG A 19 -11.90 6.75 -6.19
CA ARG A 19 -12.11 8.02 -5.48
C ARG A 19 -13.09 8.90 -6.24
N LEU A 20 -14.08 9.43 -5.54
CA LEU A 20 -14.93 10.51 -6.02
C LEU A 20 -14.55 11.77 -5.25
N HIS A 21 -14.29 12.87 -5.94
CA HIS A 21 -13.84 14.11 -5.31
C HIS A 21 -14.31 15.36 -6.03
N SER A 22 -14.44 16.47 -5.30
CA SER A 22 -14.76 17.79 -5.83
C SER A 22 -13.66 18.76 -5.41
N PRO A 23 -12.76 19.17 -6.31
CA PRO A 23 -11.69 20.12 -5.99
C PRO A 23 -12.22 21.45 -5.46
N GLU A 24 -13.32 21.96 -6.01
CA GLU A 24 -13.93 23.23 -5.62
C GLU A 24 -14.45 23.23 -4.18
N LEU A 25 -14.95 22.08 -3.71
CA LEU A 25 -15.49 21.90 -2.36
C LEU A 25 -14.47 21.29 -1.40
N GLU A 26 -13.25 21.00 -1.88
CA GLU A 26 -12.23 20.23 -1.15
C GLU A 26 -12.76 18.92 -0.53
N ALA A 27 -13.79 18.33 -1.16
CA ALA A 27 -14.50 17.17 -0.67
C ALA A 27 -14.07 15.91 -1.41
N GLY A 28 -14.02 14.77 -0.73
CA GLY A 28 -13.66 13.49 -1.33
C GLY A 28 -14.19 12.30 -0.55
N VAL A 29 -14.50 11.22 -1.27
CA VAL A 29 -14.92 9.94 -0.69
C VAL A 29 -14.30 8.77 -1.43
N ALA A 30 -13.94 7.74 -0.67
CA ALA A 30 -13.47 6.47 -1.22
C ALA A 30 -14.66 5.67 -1.77
N GLY A 31 -14.49 5.13 -2.98
CA GLY A 31 -15.46 4.21 -3.58
C GLY A 31 -15.21 2.77 -3.15
N HIS A 32 -16.28 1.99 -3.08
CA HIS A 32 -16.19 0.55 -2.98
C HIS A 32 -15.96 -0.05 -4.37
N VAL A 33 -14.92 -0.87 -4.51
CA VAL A 33 -14.65 -1.58 -5.77
C VAL A 33 -15.21 -3.00 -5.66
N LEU A 34 -16.13 -3.32 -6.55
CA LEU A 34 -16.67 -4.66 -6.74
C LEU A 34 -15.95 -5.34 -7.91
N ASP A 35 -15.32 -6.48 -7.61
CA ASP A 35 -14.68 -7.35 -8.60
C ASP A 35 -15.68 -8.42 -9.10
N HIS A 36 -16.01 -8.37 -10.39
CA HIS A 36 -16.93 -9.33 -11.03
C HIS A 36 -16.28 -10.66 -11.37
N ARG A 37 -14.99 -10.83 -11.05
CA ARG A 37 -14.17 -12.04 -11.27
C ARG A 37 -14.01 -12.47 -12.72
N ASN A 38 -14.35 -11.60 -13.66
CA ASN A 38 -14.27 -11.84 -15.10
C ASN A 38 -13.38 -10.79 -15.82
N GLY A 39 -12.54 -10.06 -15.07
CA GLY A 39 -11.69 -8.98 -15.58
C GLY A 39 -12.38 -7.62 -15.68
N THR A 40 -13.63 -7.51 -15.27
CA THR A 40 -14.38 -6.26 -15.14
C THR A 40 -14.64 -5.91 -13.67
N TYR A 41 -14.80 -4.61 -13.40
CA TYR A 41 -14.97 -4.07 -12.06
C TYR A 41 -16.02 -2.96 -12.08
N SER A 42 -16.74 -2.81 -10.97
CA SER A 42 -17.61 -1.66 -10.72
C SER A 42 -17.08 -0.84 -9.56
N ALA A 43 -17.09 0.49 -9.69
CA ALA A 43 -16.82 1.40 -8.60
C ALA A 43 -18.15 2.01 -8.11
N ILE A 44 -18.43 1.85 -6.81
CA ILE A 44 -19.67 2.27 -6.17
C ILE A 44 -19.34 3.38 -5.18
N PHE A 45 -20.04 4.52 -5.28
CA PHE A 45 -19.76 5.70 -4.46
C PHE A 45 -21.02 6.15 -3.72
N PRO A 46 -20.91 6.48 -2.43
CA PRO A 46 -21.95 7.27 -1.77
C PRO A 46 -21.85 8.73 -2.26
N LEU A 47 -22.99 9.31 -2.65
CA LEU A 47 -23.07 10.71 -3.07
C LEU A 47 -23.40 11.58 -1.87
N LEU A 48 -22.37 12.07 -1.19
CA LEU A 48 -22.52 12.76 0.10
C LEU A 48 -22.80 14.26 -0.02
N TRP A 49 -22.63 14.85 -1.21
CA TRP A 49 -22.88 16.26 -1.47
C TRP A 49 -23.37 16.51 -2.89
N VAL A 50 -23.99 17.67 -3.09
CA VAL A 50 -24.44 18.18 -4.39
C VAL A 50 -23.31 19.01 -5.01
N GLY A 51 -23.03 18.79 -6.29
CA GLY A 51 -22.03 19.58 -7.02
C GLY A 51 -21.38 18.82 -8.18
N SER A 52 -20.38 19.45 -8.79
CA SER A 52 -19.54 18.80 -9.80
C SER A 52 -18.50 17.90 -9.11
N VAL A 53 -18.46 16.63 -9.48
CA VAL A 53 -17.54 15.64 -8.91
C VAL A 53 -16.75 14.92 -9.99
N TRP A 54 -15.51 14.56 -9.67
CA TRP A 54 -14.58 13.82 -10.50
C TRP A 54 -14.39 12.43 -9.95
N VAL A 55 -14.48 11.43 -10.83
CA VAL A 55 -14.21 10.03 -10.50
C VAL A 55 -12.81 9.67 -11.00
N ASP A 56 -11.98 9.19 -10.07
CA ASP A 56 -10.67 8.65 -10.34
C ASP A 56 -10.64 7.17 -9.95
N VAL A 57 -10.29 6.29 -10.88
CA VAL A 57 -9.97 4.89 -10.57
C VAL A 57 -8.51 4.65 -10.89
N THR A 58 -7.75 4.19 -9.89
CA THR A 58 -6.32 3.91 -10.00
C THR A 58 -6.05 2.42 -9.86
N LEU A 59 -5.44 1.82 -10.88
CA LEU A 59 -4.80 0.51 -10.72
C LEU A 59 -3.52 0.67 -9.89
N VAL A 60 -3.50 0.09 -8.69
CA VAL A 60 -2.35 0.11 -7.80
C VAL A 60 -1.44 -1.08 -8.08
N HIS A 61 -2.01 -2.28 -8.11
CA HIS A 61 -1.28 -3.51 -8.45
C HIS A 61 -2.14 -4.42 -9.35
N PRO A 62 -1.61 -4.93 -10.47
CA PRO A 62 -2.30 -5.95 -11.23
C PRO A 62 -2.38 -7.26 -10.43
N SER A 63 -3.35 -8.11 -10.71
CA SER A 63 -3.56 -9.37 -9.98
C SER A 63 -2.33 -10.28 -10.00
N GLU A 64 -1.52 -10.21 -11.06
CA GLU A 64 -0.27 -10.94 -11.23
C GLU A 64 0.82 -10.48 -10.23
N ALA A 65 0.77 -9.23 -9.77
CA ALA A 65 1.71 -8.69 -8.78
C ALA A 65 1.38 -9.14 -7.35
N VAL A 66 0.11 -9.43 -7.05
CA VAL A 66 -0.35 -9.85 -5.72
C VAL A 66 0.38 -11.10 -5.20
N PRO A 67 0.51 -12.22 -5.95
CA PRO A 67 1.25 -13.37 -5.48
C PRO A 67 2.74 -13.07 -5.27
N VAL A 68 3.35 -12.21 -6.09
CA VAL A 68 4.75 -11.79 -5.89
C VAL A 68 4.90 -11.01 -4.58
N LEU A 69 4.00 -10.07 -4.30
CA LEU A 69 3.99 -9.33 -3.03
C LEU A 69 3.74 -10.24 -1.82
N ARG A 70 2.92 -11.28 -1.99
CA ARG A 70 2.70 -12.30 -0.95
C ARG A 70 3.97 -13.11 -0.68
N ARG A 71 4.59 -13.65 -1.74
CA ARG A 71 5.87 -14.37 -1.66
C ARG A 71 6.93 -13.55 -0.94
N LEU A 72 7.14 -12.31 -1.36
CA LEU A 72 8.12 -11.41 -0.73
C LEU A 72 7.83 -11.16 0.75
N ARG A 73 6.56 -11.15 1.16
CA ARG A 73 6.16 -10.93 2.55
C ARG A 73 6.40 -12.16 3.41
N GLU A 74 6.10 -13.34 2.88
CA GLU A 74 6.15 -14.60 3.60
C GLU A 74 7.56 -15.20 3.62
N GLU A 75 8.25 -15.22 2.48
CA GLU A 75 9.56 -15.83 2.31
C GLU A 75 10.72 -14.88 2.64
N HIS A 76 10.53 -13.57 2.45
CA HIS A 76 11.56 -12.54 2.68
C HIS A 76 11.09 -11.40 3.60
N PRO A 77 10.67 -11.69 4.85
CA PRO A 77 10.23 -10.66 5.79
C PRO A 77 11.36 -9.69 6.18
N ASP A 78 12.62 -10.13 6.09
CA ASP A 78 13.86 -9.41 6.41
C ASP A 78 14.48 -8.69 5.19
N ARG A 79 13.77 -8.64 4.05
CA ARG A 79 14.25 -8.02 2.80
C ARG A 79 14.68 -6.57 2.93
N VAL A 80 14.15 -5.85 3.91
CA VAL A 80 14.56 -4.49 4.20
C VAL A 80 15.76 -4.57 5.14
N LEU A 81 16.91 -4.09 4.65
CA LEU A 81 18.14 -4.11 5.41
C LEU A 81 18.16 -2.90 6.33
N TYR A 82 18.20 -3.16 7.62
CA TYR A 82 18.21 -2.15 8.67
C TYR A 82 19.53 -2.20 9.43
N LYS A 83 20.04 -1.03 9.81
CA LYS A 83 21.29 -0.91 10.58
C LYS A 83 21.11 0.07 11.73
N SER A 84 21.93 -0.09 12.75
CA SER A 84 22.02 0.86 13.87
C SER A 84 23.46 1.28 14.10
N LEU A 85 23.66 2.55 14.43
CA LEU A 85 24.94 3.07 14.88
C LEU A 85 25.08 2.90 16.39
N PHE A 86 26.19 2.31 16.82
CA PHE A 86 26.63 2.21 18.21
C PHE A 86 27.80 3.14 18.43
N ARG A 87 27.80 3.92 19.52
CA ARG A 87 28.87 4.88 19.80
C ARG A 87 29.13 5.05 21.28
N SER A 88 30.40 4.98 21.65
CA SER A 88 30.90 5.36 22.98
C SER A 88 32.19 6.16 22.82
N GLY A 89 32.12 7.46 23.11
CA GLY A 89 33.23 8.39 22.88
C GLY A 89 33.66 8.44 21.41
N ILE A 90 34.91 8.04 21.16
CA ILE A 90 35.53 7.97 19.82
C ILE A 90 35.22 6.67 19.07
N LEU A 91 34.79 5.62 19.78
CA LEU A 91 34.48 4.33 19.16
C LEU A 91 33.09 4.38 18.56
N SER A 92 32.97 3.98 17.30
CA SER A 92 31.69 3.83 16.65
C SER A 92 31.68 2.63 15.71
N GLU A 93 30.56 1.91 15.69
CA GLU A 93 30.36 0.75 14.85
C GLU A 93 28.92 0.71 14.36
N THR A 94 28.71 0.28 13.12
CA THR A 94 27.37 0.09 12.58
C THR A 94 27.10 -1.40 12.38
N THR A 95 26.06 -1.91 13.01
CA THR A 95 25.68 -3.32 12.90
C THR A 95 24.29 -3.48 12.26
N MET A 96 24.04 -4.68 11.70
CA MET A 96 22.74 -5.03 11.13
C MET A 96 21.72 -5.24 12.24
N CYS A 97 20.51 -4.78 11.99
CA CYS A 97 19.34 -5.00 12.82
C CYS A 97 18.19 -5.53 11.99
N ASN A 98 17.31 -6.35 12.56
CA ASN A 98 16.08 -6.78 11.93
C ASN A 98 15.10 -7.40 12.94
N LEU A 99 13.88 -7.69 12.49
CA LEU A 99 12.86 -8.42 13.27
C LEU A 99 13.32 -9.85 13.62
N ARG A 100 14.09 -10.48 12.72
CA ARG A 100 14.69 -11.80 12.89
C ARG A 100 16.13 -11.76 12.40
N LEU A 101 17.07 -12.17 13.26
CA LEU A 101 18.48 -12.34 12.91
C LEU A 101 18.92 -13.74 13.34
N PRO A 102 19.71 -14.46 12.52
CA PRO A 102 20.28 -15.74 12.91
C PRO A 102 21.18 -15.62 14.16
N THR A 103 20.79 -16.29 15.25
CA THR A 103 21.53 -16.30 16.53
C THR A 103 22.83 -17.09 16.47
N ASN A 104 22.98 -17.99 15.49
CA ASN A 104 24.16 -18.82 15.30
C ASN A 104 25.36 -18.08 14.69
N GLN A 105 25.16 -16.88 14.14
CA GLN A 105 26.23 -16.11 13.51
C GLN A 105 27.01 -15.27 14.52
N GLN A 106 26.30 -14.50 15.36
CA GLN A 106 26.88 -13.53 16.29
C GLN A 106 25.93 -13.28 17.48
N PRO A 107 26.45 -12.88 18.66
CA PRO A 107 25.61 -12.47 19.78
C PRO A 107 24.70 -11.29 19.39
N LEU A 108 23.49 -11.28 19.92
CA LEU A 108 22.46 -10.27 19.62
C LEU A 108 22.21 -9.34 20.81
N CYS A 109 21.92 -8.08 20.51
CA CYS A 109 21.26 -7.14 21.39
C CYS A 109 19.74 -7.24 21.19
N ASN A 110 18.99 -7.42 22.28
CA ASN A 110 17.53 -7.48 22.25
C ASN A 110 16.93 -6.12 22.63
N TYR A 111 16.16 -5.55 21.71
CA TYR A 111 15.42 -4.31 21.89
C TYR A 111 13.93 -4.50 21.61
N THR A 112 13.41 -5.69 21.87
CA THR A 112 11.98 -5.98 21.82
C THR A 112 11.24 -4.92 22.62
N ASP A 113 10.24 -4.30 22.01
CA ASP A 113 9.46 -3.26 22.69
C ASP A 113 8.73 -3.88 23.89
N PRO A 114 8.94 -3.35 25.11
CA PRO A 114 8.38 -3.96 26.32
C PRO A 114 6.85 -3.80 26.44
N ASN A 115 6.23 -2.87 25.71
CA ASN A 115 4.80 -2.60 25.75
C ASN A 115 4.04 -3.38 24.67
N THR A 116 4.58 -3.43 23.45
CA THR A 116 3.93 -4.08 22.30
C THR A 116 4.41 -5.51 22.08
N GLY A 117 5.57 -5.87 22.64
CA GLY A 117 6.23 -7.15 22.37
C GLY A 117 6.82 -7.25 20.96
N GLU A 118 6.90 -6.14 20.22
CA GLU A 118 7.41 -6.13 18.86
C GLU A 118 8.92 -6.46 18.86
N PRO A 119 9.33 -7.58 18.23
CA PRO A 119 10.71 -8.04 18.30
C PRO A 119 11.62 -7.11 17.51
N TRP A 120 12.75 -6.73 18.12
CA TRP A 120 13.78 -5.97 17.42
C TRP A 120 15.16 -6.39 17.89
N TYR A 121 15.99 -6.86 16.97
CA TYR A 121 17.31 -7.37 17.29
C TYR A 121 18.38 -6.68 16.46
N CYS A 122 19.56 -6.50 17.05
CA CYS A 122 20.76 -6.08 16.33
C CYS A 122 21.90 -7.04 16.63
N TYR A 123 22.82 -7.26 15.68
CA TYR A 123 24.10 -7.86 16.02
C TYR A 123 24.83 -6.99 17.03
N LYS A 124 25.36 -7.62 18.08
CA LYS A 124 26.13 -6.91 19.10
C LYS A 124 27.37 -6.30 18.43
N PRO A 125 27.63 -4.99 18.61
CA PRO A 125 28.84 -4.39 18.06
C PRO A 125 30.07 -5.11 18.60
N LYS A 126 31.09 -5.23 17.75
CA LYS A 126 32.41 -5.69 18.18
C LYS A 126 33.07 -4.58 19.00
N GLN A 127 34.31 -4.82 19.44
CA GLN A 127 35.06 -3.89 20.28
C GLN A 127 34.38 -3.69 21.66
N LEU A 128 34.84 -2.72 22.44
CA LEU A 128 34.36 -2.42 23.81
C LEU A 128 32.99 -1.72 23.85
N LEU A 129 32.16 -1.89 22.82
CA LEU A 129 30.83 -1.26 22.74
C LEU A 129 29.75 -2.19 23.32
N SER A 130 28.84 -1.62 24.11
CA SER A 130 27.68 -2.35 24.67
C SER A 130 26.41 -2.12 23.84
N CYS A 131 25.41 -2.96 24.06
CA CYS A 131 24.08 -2.79 23.46
C CYS A 131 23.41 -1.45 23.83
N ASP A 132 23.80 -0.85 24.96
CA ASP A 132 23.21 0.39 25.46
C ASP A 132 23.76 1.62 24.75
N THR A 133 24.85 1.45 23.98
CA THR A 133 25.49 2.52 23.21
C THR A 133 24.82 2.77 21.86
N ARG A 134 23.63 2.20 21.63
CA ARG A 134 22.86 2.38 20.39
C ARG A 134 22.35 3.81 20.29
N ILE A 135 22.75 4.53 19.24
CA ILE A 135 22.38 5.94 19.02
C ILE A 135 21.14 6.08 18.14
N ASN A 136 21.07 5.29 17.08
CA ASN A 136 20.00 5.41 16.08
C ASN A 136 19.68 4.08 15.41
N HIS A 137 18.69 4.14 14.53
CA HIS A 137 18.30 3.05 13.64
C HIS A 137 17.92 3.66 12.28
N PHE A 138 18.38 3.06 11.18
CA PHE A 138 18.11 3.55 9.83
C PHE A 138 18.04 2.42 8.79
N ARG A 139 17.30 2.68 7.71
CA ARG A 139 17.24 1.78 6.55
C ARG A 139 18.54 1.87 5.77
N ALA A 140 19.27 0.77 5.66
CA ALA A 140 20.50 0.65 4.89
C ALA A 140 20.25 0.24 3.43
N GLY A 141 19.08 -0.34 3.12
CA GLY A 141 18.70 -0.65 1.74
C GLY A 141 17.68 -1.80 1.66
N TYR A 142 17.71 -2.48 0.52
CA TYR A 142 16.91 -3.69 0.27
C TYR A 142 17.85 -4.80 -0.19
N GLN A 143 17.51 -6.04 0.15
CA GLN A 143 18.10 -7.22 -0.49
C GLN A 143 17.85 -7.13 -2.00
N LYS A 144 18.87 -7.49 -2.78
CA LYS A 144 18.80 -7.51 -4.25
C LYS A 144 18.25 -8.85 -4.73
N ASP A 145 17.83 -8.88 -5.99
CA ASP A 145 17.52 -10.12 -6.72
C ASP A 145 16.37 -10.97 -6.12
N LEU A 146 15.45 -10.34 -5.37
CA LEU A 146 14.26 -11.00 -4.81
C LEU A 146 13.07 -11.11 -5.79
N ILE A 147 13.15 -10.37 -6.90
CA ILE A 147 12.19 -10.41 -8.00
C ILE A 147 12.94 -10.55 -9.32
N THR A 148 12.33 -11.27 -10.25
CA THR A 148 12.87 -11.41 -11.61
C THR A 148 12.63 -10.14 -12.44
N ASP A 149 13.38 -9.96 -13.52
CA ASP A 149 13.16 -8.85 -14.46
C ASP A 149 11.73 -8.80 -15.00
N LYS A 150 11.10 -9.97 -15.22
CA LYS A 150 9.70 -10.08 -15.66
C LYS A 150 8.73 -9.63 -14.57
N GLU A 151 8.97 -10.00 -13.32
CA GLU A 151 8.14 -9.57 -12.19
C GLU A 151 8.30 -8.08 -11.91
N ALA A 152 9.49 -7.52 -12.12
CA ALA A 152 9.75 -6.10 -11.97
C ALA A 152 8.83 -5.25 -12.87
N LEU A 153 8.48 -5.73 -14.07
CA LEU A 153 7.54 -5.06 -14.98
C LEU A 153 6.14 -4.86 -14.36
N LEU A 154 5.73 -5.73 -13.42
CA LEU A 154 4.45 -5.62 -12.72
C LEU A 154 4.40 -4.43 -11.74
N PHE A 155 5.58 -3.94 -11.34
CA PHE A 155 5.76 -2.82 -10.41
C PHE A 155 6.30 -1.55 -11.08
N GLN A 156 6.69 -1.65 -12.36
CA GLN A 156 7.03 -0.47 -13.14
C GLN A 156 5.78 0.38 -13.27
N ARG A 157 5.91 1.67 -12.94
CA ARG A 157 4.89 2.70 -13.13
C ARG A 157 4.62 2.88 -14.63
N GLY A 158 3.95 1.92 -15.26
CA GLY A 158 3.31 2.10 -16.56
C GLY A 158 2.11 3.03 -16.43
N GLY A 159 2.37 4.28 -16.03
CA GLY A 159 1.39 5.22 -15.53
C GLY A 159 0.70 4.70 -14.26
N LYS A 160 0.26 5.58 -13.37
CA LYS A 160 -1.00 5.23 -12.68
C LYS A 160 -1.99 5.11 -13.84
N GLN A 161 -2.46 3.91 -14.17
CA GLN A 161 -3.60 3.78 -15.07
C GLN A 161 -4.76 4.38 -14.30
N GLN A 162 -4.88 5.70 -14.43
CA GLN A 162 -5.85 6.53 -13.77
C GLN A 162 -6.92 6.80 -14.81
N CYS A 163 -8.03 6.09 -14.70
CA CYS A 163 -9.22 6.44 -15.43
C CYS A 163 -9.83 7.64 -14.73
N LYS A 164 -9.73 8.81 -15.36
CA LYS A 164 -10.46 10.01 -14.94
C LYS A 164 -11.75 10.08 -15.74
N GLY A 165 -12.88 10.01 -15.06
CA GLY A 165 -14.17 10.28 -15.66
C GLY A 165 -14.35 11.77 -15.96
N ALA A 166 -15.25 12.08 -16.88
CA ALA A 166 -15.78 13.44 -17.02
C ALA A 166 -16.49 13.87 -15.72
N PRO A 167 -16.58 15.18 -15.42
CA PRO A 167 -17.26 15.63 -14.22
C PRO A 167 -18.74 15.25 -14.27
N ILE A 168 -19.20 14.61 -13.20
CA ILE A 168 -20.60 14.22 -13.00
C ILE A 168 -21.23 15.28 -12.10
N ARG A 169 -22.45 15.72 -12.43
CA ARG A 169 -23.25 16.53 -11.50
C ARG A 169 -24.02 15.62 -10.57
N THR A 170 -23.71 15.68 -9.28
CA THR A 170 -24.48 14.99 -8.24
C THR A 170 -25.66 15.86 -7.84
N THR A 171 -26.83 15.23 -7.75
CA THR A 171 -28.03 15.81 -7.15
C THR A 171 -28.23 15.22 -5.75
N ALA A 172 -29.19 15.75 -5.00
CA ALA A 172 -29.52 15.20 -3.69
C ALA A 172 -29.92 13.72 -3.85
N SER A 173 -29.09 12.84 -3.29
CA SER A 173 -29.24 11.38 -3.29
C SER A 173 -30.33 10.90 -2.32
N GLY A 174 -30.92 11.81 -1.55
CA GLY A 174 -32.01 11.56 -0.62
C GLY A 174 -32.39 12.78 0.19
N TYR A 175 -33.40 12.62 1.04
CA TYR A 175 -33.86 13.61 2.01
C TYR A 175 -34.22 12.93 3.32
N TYR A 176 -34.15 13.68 4.43
CA TYR A 176 -34.66 13.21 5.71
C TYR A 176 -36.15 13.53 5.81
N PHE A 177 -36.95 12.53 6.15
CA PHE A 177 -38.37 12.70 6.46
C PHE A 177 -38.66 11.99 7.79
N GLN A 178 -39.13 12.76 8.78
CA GLN A 178 -39.40 12.26 10.14
C GLN A 178 -38.19 11.53 10.78
N GLY A 179 -36.98 12.07 10.59
CA GLY A 179 -35.75 11.48 11.15
C GLY A 179 -35.24 10.23 10.44
N GLN A 180 -35.91 9.77 9.37
CA GLN A 180 -35.46 8.66 8.54
C GLN A 180 -34.91 9.15 7.20
N TRP A 181 -33.74 8.64 6.79
CA TRP A 181 -33.18 8.90 5.48
C TRP A 181 -33.97 8.17 4.39
N ARG A 182 -34.38 8.90 3.35
CA ARG A 182 -35.07 8.37 2.17
C ARG A 182 -34.26 8.67 0.91
N GLY A 183 -33.92 7.63 0.16
CA GLY A 183 -33.18 7.78 -1.10
C GLY A 183 -34.04 8.42 -2.21
N ALA A 184 -33.46 9.38 -2.91
CA ALA A 184 -33.99 9.90 -4.17
C ALA A 184 -33.27 9.15 -5.31
N GLY A 185 -34.03 8.65 -6.30
CA GLY A 185 -33.58 7.62 -7.24
C GLY A 185 -32.29 7.88 -8.04
N TRP A 186 -31.76 6.76 -8.55
CA TRP A 186 -30.50 6.53 -9.28
C TRP A 186 -30.18 7.50 -10.42
N CYS A 187 -28.89 7.84 -10.57
CA CYS A 187 -28.33 8.37 -11.81
C CYS A 187 -28.53 7.35 -12.94
N ARG A 188 -29.33 7.69 -13.95
CA ARG A 188 -29.31 7.04 -15.26
C ARG A 188 -28.30 7.80 -16.12
N ASP A 189 -27.42 7.09 -16.80
CA ASP A 189 -26.63 7.65 -17.89
C ASP A 189 -27.61 8.25 -18.92
N SER A 190 -27.47 9.53 -19.22
CA SER A 190 -28.16 10.14 -20.37
C SER A 190 -27.61 9.51 -21.65
N PRO A 191 -28.45 9.01 -22.56
CA PRO A 191 -27.99 8.65 -23.90
C PRO A 191 -27.51 9.91 -24.62
N VAL A 192 -26.45 9.74 -25.40
CA VAL A 192 -25.87 10.74 -26.34
C VAL A 192 -26.92 11.26 -27.30
#